data_AF-A0A4R6IUK3-F1
#
_entry.id   AF-A0A4R6IUK3-F1
#
_cell.length_a   1.000
_cell.length_b   1.000
_cell.length_c   1.000
_cell.angle_alpha   90.00
_cell.angle_beta   90.00
_cell.angle_gamma   90.00
#
_symmetry.space_group_name_H-M   'P 1'
#
loop_
_entity.id
_entity.type
_entity.pdbx_description
1 polymer ?
#
loop_
_entity_poly.entity_id
_entity_poly.type
_entity_poly.pdbx_seq_one_letter_code
_entity_poly.pdbx_strand_id
1 'polypeptide(L)'
;MTLFQNKKTNLFLAFLFLAVSIIGFMVKLPSAFRHYDKELHSLFYFLAAAFLNVLFAKKRFSRHILIFAFLYLLGMSIEYAQEYSNQFFRKRIHGRYDKEDILSNLKGLIAFSVLWIVYVGVVSFIKKPSIRNEADDRQ
;
A
#
# COMPACT_ATOMS: atom_id res chain seq x y z
N MET A 1 -19.73 -5.75 8.86
CA MET A 1 -18.88 -4.53 8.74
C MET A 1 -18.45 -3.96 10.10
N THR A 2 -18.30 -4.82 11.12
CA THR A 2 -17.88 -4.46 12.50
C THR A 2 -16.40 -4.69 12.76
N LEU A 3 -15.75 -5.56 11.96
CA LEU A 3 -14.32 -5.89 12.08
C LEU A 3 -13.41 -4.65 11.95
N PHE A 4 -13.81 -3.69 11.12
CA PHE A 4 -13.01 -2.48 10.80
C PHE A 4 -13.26 -1.28 11.73
N GLN A 5 -14.16 -1.41 12.70
CA GLN A 5 -14.48 -0.30 13.62
C GLN A 5 -13.58 -0.27 14.85
N ASN A 6 -13.00 -1.41 15.25
CA ASN A 6 -12.11 -1.48 16.40
C ASN A 6 -10.67 -1.14 16.00
N LYS A 7 -10.16 0.00 16.50
CA LYS A 7 -8.79 0.47 16.24
C LYS A 7 -7.74 -0.58 16.61
N LYS A 8 -7.94 -1.34 17.69
CA LYS A 8 -7.01 -2.39 18.13
C LYS A 8 -6.97 -3.54 17.12
N THR A 9 -8.14 -3.96 16.63
CA THR A 9 -8.25 -5.00 15.59
C THR A 9 -7.60 -4.57 14.28
N ASN A 10 -7.83 -3.33 13.83
CA ASN A 10 -7.20 -2.82 12.61
C ASN A 10 -5.66 -2.77 12.72
N LEU A 11 -5.15 -2.39 13.89
CA LEU A 11 -3.72 -2.36 14.15
C LEU A 11 -3.12 -3.78 14.18
N PHE A 12 -3.81 -4.72 14.85
CA PHE A 12 -3.41 -6.12 14.87
C PHE A 12 -3.37 -6.72 13.46
N LEU A 13 -4.41 -6.50 12.66
CA LEU A 13 -4.45 -6.96 11.27
C LEU A 13 -3.31 -6.34 10.45
N ALA A 14 -3.10 -5.03 10.55
CA ALA A 14 -2.01 -4.37 9.84
C ALA A 14 -0.64 -4.94 10.21
N PHE A 15 -0.40 -5.21 11.51
CA PHE A 15 0.84 -5.82 11.97
C PHE A 15 1.01 -7.25 11.47
N LEU A 16 -0.06 -8.07 11.54
CA LEU A 16 -0.04 -9.45 11.04
C LEU A 16 0.28 -9.50 9.54
N PHE A 17 -0.42 -8.71 8.73
CA PHE A 17 -0.16 -8.65 7.28
C PHE A 17 1.21 -8.07 6.96
N LEU A 18 1.69 -7.08 7.73
CA LEU A 18 3.04 -6.55 7.58
C LEU A 18 4.09 -7.64 7.82
N ALA A 19 3.97 -8.40 8.91
CA ALA A 19 4.90 -9.49 9.23
C ALA A 19 4.90 -10.57 8.14
N VAL A 20 3.72 -11.02 7.70
CA VAL A 20 3.58 -12.00 6.60
C VAL A 20 4.20 -11.45 5.31
N SER A 21 3.99 -10.16 5.01
CA SER A 21 4.55 -9.53 3.81
C SER A 21 6.07 -9.51 3.85
N ILE A 22 6.68 -9.07 4.96
CA ILE A 22 8.14 -9.05 5.11
C ILE A 22 8.72 -10.46 4.91
N ILE A 23 8.12 -11.48 5.53
CA ILE A 23 8.53 -12.87 5.34
C ILE A 23 8.40 -13.28 3.85
N GLY A 24 7.28 -12.93 3.21
CA GLY A 24 7.04 -13.21 1.80
C GLY A 24 8.12 -12.63 0.89
N PHE A 25 8.51 -11.37 1.08
CA PHE A 25 9.60 -10.75 0.31
C PHE A 25 10.98 -11.34 0.62
N MET A 26 11.18 -11.96 1.78
CA MET A 26 12.41 -12.66 2.11
C MET A 26 12.44 -14.09 1.53
N VAL A 27 11.33 -14.64 1.05
CA VAL A 27 11.29 -15.95 0.41
C VAL A 27 11.50 -15.80 -1.09
N LYS A 28 12.41 -16.61 -1.65
CA LYS A 28 12.73 -16.56 -3.08
C LYS A 28 11.53 -17.02 -3.92
N LEU A 29 11.22 -16.25 -4.95
CA LEU A 29 10.08 -16.54 -5.81
C LEU A 29 10.27 -17.87 -6.58
N PRO A 30 9.24 -18.74 -6.64
CA PRO A 30 9.27 -19.96 -7.44
C PRO A 30 9.59 -19.66 -8.92
N SER A 31 10.30 -20.57 -9.59
CA SER A 31 10.77 -20.36 -10.97
C SER A 31 9.66 -19.99 -11.95
N ALA A 32 8.46 -20.54 -11.77
CA ALA A 32 7.29 -20.28 -12.62
C ALA A 32 6.85 -18.80 -12.62
N PHE A 33 7.12 -18.05 -11.54
CA PHE A 33 6.64 -16.67 -11.39
C PHE A 33 7.73 -15.61 -11.62
N ARG A 34 8.99 -15.99 -11.85
CA ARG A 34 10.10 -15.02 -12.01
C ARG A 34 9.93 -14.05 -13.18
N HIS A 35 9.19 -14.44 -14.20
CA HIS A 35 8.91 -13.52 -15.32
C HIS A 35 7.91 -12.42 -14.93
N TYR A 36 7.10 -12.66 -13.90
CA TYR A 36 6.06 -11.75 -13.40
C TYR A 36 6.47 -10.99 -12.13
N ASP A 37 7.74 -11.03 -11.76
CA ASP A 37 8.23 -10.53 -10.48
C ASP A 37 7.87 -9.05 -10.28
N LYS A 38 8.08 -8.24 -11.33
CA LYS A 38 7.78 -6.80 -11.35
C LYS A 38 6.28 -6.52 -11.25
N GLU A 39 5.47 -7.29 -11.96
CA GLU A 39 4.02 -7.19 -11.93
C GLU A 39 3.49 -7.56 -10.54
N LEU A 40 4.06 -8.60 -9.90
CA LEU A 40 3.72 -9.02 -8.55
C LEU A 40 4.11 -7.96 -7.51
N HIS A 41 5.27 -7.34 -7.65
CA HIS A 41 5.71 -6.21 -6.83
C HIS A 41 4.72 -5.03 -6.94
N SER A 42 4.38 -4.62 -8.16
CA SER A 42 3.40 -3.57 -8.41
C SER A 42 2.03 -3.91 -7.83
N LEU A 43 1.53 -5.13 -8.07
CA LEU A 43 0.24 -5.60 -7.57
C LEU A 43 0.22 -5.66 -6.04
N PHE A 44 1.28 -6.15 -5.41
CA PHE A 44 1.42 -6.20 -3.96
C PHE A 44 1.32 -4.79 -3.36
N TYR A 45 2.09 -3.83 -3.87
CA TYR A 45 2.09 -2.47 -3.34
C TYR A 45 0.78 -1.72 -3.62
N PHE A 46 0.13 -1.99 -4.75
CA PHE A 46 -1.22 -1.51 -5.04
C PHE A 46 -2.23 -2.01 -3.99
N LEU A 47 -2.24 -3.32 -3.73
CA LEU A 47 -3.16 -3.94 -2.77
C LEU A 47 -2.85 -3.53 -1.32
N ALA A 48 -1.57 -3.41 -0.97
CA ALA A 48 -1.14 -2.92 0.34
C ALA A 48 -1.60 -1.47 0.56
N ALA A 49 -1.44 -0.61 -0.44
CA ALA A 49 -1.94 0.76 -0.38
C ALA A 49 -3.47 0.80 -0.24
N ALA A 50 -4.20 -0.03 -0.99
CA ALA A 50 -5.65 -0.16 -0.88
C ALA A 50 -6.08 -0.60 0.52
N PHE A 51 -5.49 -1.68 1.02
CA PHE A 51 -5.78 -2.24 2.33
C PHE A 51 -5.56 -1.21 3.45
N LEU A 52 -4.39 -0.57 3.49
CA LEU A 52 -4.08 0.42 4.52
C LEU A 52 -4.95 1.68 4.39
N ASN A 53 -5.30 2.11 3.18
CA ASN A 53 -6.18 3.27 2.99
C ASN A 53 -7.61 3.00 3.49
N VAL A 54 -8.13 1.80 3.23
CA VAL A 54 -9.43 1.35 3.75
C VAL A 54 -9.41 1.30 5.28
N LEU A 55 -8.34 0.78 5.88
CA LEU A 55 -8.21 0.67 7.34
C LEU A 55 -8.02 2.03 8.05
N PHE A 56 -7.17 2.90 7.50
CA PHE A 56 -6.66 4.05 8.24
C PHE A 56 -6.97 5.40 7.59
N ALA A 57 -6.91 5.51 6.26
CA ALA A 57 -7.05 6.81 5.58
C ALA A 57 -8.49 7.29 5.48
N LYS A 58 -9.44 6.37 5.24
CA LYS A 58 -10.83 6.72 4.88
C LYS A 58 -10.82 7.68 3.68
N LYS A 59 -11.16 8.96 3.88
CA LYS A 59 -11.13 10.04 2.86
C LYS A 59 -10.11 11.14 3.18
N ARG A 60 -9.24 10.95 4.18
CA ARG A 60 -8.30 11.98 4.64
C ARG A 60 -7.01 11.92 3.83
N PHE A 61 -6.74 12.99 3.08
CA PHE A 61 -5.57 13.08 2.20
C PHE A 61 -4.23 12.95 2.94
N SER A 62 -4.07 13.59 4.10
CA SER A 62 -2.82 13.51 4.88
C SER A 62 -2.48 12.07 5.30
N ARG A 63 -3.48 11.24 5.57
CA ARG A 63 -3.27 9.83 5.91
C ARG A 63 -2.90 8.99 4.69
N HIS A 64 -3.47 9.32 3.53
CA HIS A 64 -3.07 8.70 2.26
C HIS A 64 -1.59 8.96 1.96
N ILE A 65 -1.14 10.22 2.07
CA ILE A 65 0.28 10.60 1.90
C ILE A 65 1.17 9.83 2.87
N LEU A 66 0.78 9.75 4.16
CA LEU A 66 1.58 9.05 5.17
C LEU A 66 1.71 7.55 4.85
N ILE A 67 0.63 6.90 4.42
CA ILE A 67 0.63 5.49 4.00
C ILE A 67 1.52 5.30 2.76
N PHE A 68 1.40 6.18 1.78
CA PHE A 68 2.21 6.15 0.57
C PHE A 68 3.71 6.24 0.91
N ALA A 69 4.10 7.23 1.70
CA ALA A 69 5.48 7.43 2.12
C ALA A 69 6.01 6.23 2.93
N PHE A 70 5.20 5.72 3.87
CA PHE A 70 5.55 4.55 4.66
C PHE A 70 5.80 3.31 3.78
N LEU A 71 4.89 3.00 2.86
CA LEU A 71 5.05 1.87 1.95
C LEU A 71 6.24 2.04 1.03
N TYR A 72 6.46 3.23 0.48
CA TYR A 72 7.64 3.50 -0.35
C TYR A 72 8.95 3.25 0.40
N LEU A 73 9.07 3.76 1.64
CA LEU A 73 10.23 3.53 2.50
C LEU A 73 10.39 2.05 2.89
N LEU A 74 9.28 1.35 3.14
CA LEU A 74 9.28 -0.08 3.43
C LEU A 74 9.84 -0.89 2.25
N GLY A 75 9.45 -0.57 1.01
CA GLY A 75 9.97 -1.23 -0.18
C GLY A 75 11.47 -1.06 -0.35
N MET A 76 11.97 0.16 -0.16
CA MET A 76 13.42 0.39 -0.18
C MET A 76 14.13 -0.37 0.95
N SER A 77 13.53 -0.41 2.14
CA SER A 77 14.10 -1.10 3.30
C SER A 77 14.16 -2.61 3.11
N ILE A 78 13.18 -3.20 2.42
CA ILE A 78 13.17 -4.63 2.08
C ILE A 78 14.32 -4.96 1.12
N GLU A 79 14.53 -4.17 0.07
CA GLU A 79 15.66 -4.35 -0.86
C GLU A 79 17.01 -4.24 -0.13
N TYR A 80 17.17 -3.23 0.74
CA TYR A 80 18.36 -3.10 1.58
C TYR A 80 18.55 -4.29 2.52
N ALA A 81 17.46 -4.80 3.11
CA ALA A 81 17.52 -5.97 3.99
C ALA A 81 17.91 -7.25 3.23
N GLN A 82 17.43 -7.42 2.00
CA GLN A 82 17.83 -8.54 1.13
C GLN A 82 19.33 -8.46 0.80
N GLU A 83 19.82 -7.29 0.38
CA GLU A 83 21.24 -7.08 0.12
C GLU A 83 22.11 -7.30 1.36
N TYR A 84 21.69 -6.75 2.51
CA TYR A 84 22.37 -6.94 3.78
C TYR A 84 22.41 -8.42 4.20
N SER A 85 21.31 -9.17 3.98
CA SER A 85 21.27 -10.60 4.29
C SER A 85 22.32 -11.38 3.49
N ASN A 86 22.55 -11.03 2.22
CA ASN A 86 23.60 -11.65 1.41
C ASN A 86 25.00 -11.43 2.00
N GLN A 87 25.26 -10.24 2.54
CA GLN A 87 26.52 -9.93 3.22
C GLN A 87 26.66 -10.69 4.53
N PHE A 88 25.59 -10.72 5.33
CA PHE A 88 25.55 -11.37 6.64
C PHE A 88 25.76 -12.89 6.54
N PHE A 89 25.04 -13.56 5.65
CA PHE A 89 25.15 -15.02 5.45
C PHE A 89 26.33 -15.43 4.56
N ARG A 90 27.07 -14.47 4.01
CA ARG A 90 28.20 -14.68 3.06
C ARG A 90 27.84 -15.61 1.89
N LYS A 91 26.56 -15.70 1.56
CA LYS A 91 25.97 -16.51 0.50
C LYS A 91 24.90 -15.67 -0.18
N ARG A 92 24.83 -15.72 -1.51
CA ARG A 92 23.75 -15.06 -2.26
C ARG A 92 22.47 -15.87 -2.11
N ILE A 93 21.70 -15.53 -1.09
CA ILE A 93 20.35 -16.06 -0.87
C ILE A 93 19.36 -15.27 -1.75
N HIS A 94 19.60 -13.96 -1.88
CA HIS A 94 18.79 -13.00 -2.64
C HIS A 94 19.56 -12.35 -3.79
N GLY A 95 18.84 -11.57 -4.61
CA GLY A 95 19.41 -10.68 -5.62
C GLY A 95 20.26 -9.56 -5.00
N ARG A 96 20.92 -8.78 -5.85
CA ARG A 96 21.47 -7.48 -5.43
C ARG A 96 20.31 -6.49 -5.32
N TYR A 97 20.53 -5.38 -4.64
CA TYR A 97 19.58 -4.27 -4.63
C TYR A 97 19.12 -3.92 -6.06
N ASP A 98 17.82 -4.08 -6.33
CA ASP A 98 17.26 -3.81 -7.64
C ASP A 98 16.42 -2.54 -7.63
N LYS A 99 16.87 -1.55 -8.41
CA LYS A 99 16.13 -0.30 -8.59
C LYS A 99 14.82 -0.52 -9.34
N GLU A 100 14.75 -1.54 -10.20
CA GLU A 100 13.56 -1.86 -10.98
C GLU A 100 12.43 -2.40 -10.08
N ASP A 101 12.76 -3.08 -8.99
CA ASP A 101 11.79 -3.55 -8.00
C ASP A 101 11.18 -2.39 -7.22
N ILE A 102 11.98 -1.39 -6.87
CA ILE A 102 11.50 -0.15 -6.25
C ILE A 102 10.61 0.63 -7.21
N LEU A 103 11.00 0.73 -8.49
CA LEU A 103 10.18 1.37 -9.51
C LEU A 103 8.85 0.62 -9.71
N SER A 104 8.87 -0.71 -9.65
CA SER A 104 7.67 -1.54 -9.77
C SER A 104 6.75 -1.37 -8.57
N ASN A 105 7.30 -1.34 -7.35
CA ASN A 105 6.56 -1.00 -6.12
C ASN A 105 5.91 0.39 -6.25
N LEU A 106 6.67 1.38 -6.72
CA LEU A 106 6.21 2.76 -6.91
C LEU A 106 5.07 2.86 -7.94
N LYS A 107 5.15 2.11 -9.05
CA LYS A 107 4.05 2.04 -10.04
C LYS A 107 2.76 1.56 -9.39
N GLY A 108 2.82 0.52 -8.56
CA GLY A 108 1.67 0.01 -7.80
C GLY A 108 1.07 1.07 -6.87
N LEU A 109 1.92 1.78 -6.12
CA LEU A 109 1.50 2.87 -5.24
C LEU A 109 0.83 4.00 -6.02
N ILE A 110 1.43 4.47 -7.11
CA ILE A 110 0.90 5.55 -7.95
C ILE A 110 -0.45 5.13 -8.57
N ALA A 111 -0.53 3.91 -9.11
CA ALA A 111 -1.76 3.39 -9.70
C ALA A 111 -2.91 3.40 -8.69
N PHE A 112 -2.67 2.95 -7.46
CA PHE A 112 -3.68 3.02 -6.40
C PHE A 112 -4.03 4.47 -6.04
N SER A 113 -3.04 5.35 -5.88
CA SER A 113 -3.25 6.76 -5.56
C SER A 113 -4.13 7.47 -6.60
N VAL A 114 -3.92 7.22 -7.88
CA VAL A 114 -4.76 7.78 -8.96
C VAL A 114 -6.21 7.33 -8.78
N LEU A 115 -6.46 6.03 -8.62
CA LEU A 115 -7.81 5.50 -8.42
C LEU A 115 -8.46 6.05 -7.15
N TRP A 116 -7.70 6.14 -6.05
CA TRP A 116 -8.20 6.65 -4.78
C TRP A 116 -8.58 8.14 -4.86
N ILE A 117 -7.77 8.96 -5.55
CA ILE A 117 -8.07 10.39 -5.77
C ILE A 117 -9.35 10.54 -6.58
N VAL A 118 -9.52 9.79 -7.67
CA VAL A 118 -10.74 9.80 -8.48
C VAL A 118 -11.95 9.42 -7.62
N TYR A 119 -11.85 8.33 -6.86
CA TYR A 119 -12.91 7.88 -5.96
C TYR A 119 -13.29 8.95 -4.92
N VAL A 120 -12.30 9.51 -4.21
CA VAL A 120 -12.55 10.55 -3.19
C VAL A 120 -13.13 11.81 -3.82
N GLY A 121 -12.66 12.19 -5.01
CA GLY A 121 -13.20 13.30 -5.79
C GLY A 121 -14.68 13.09 -6.09
N VAL A 122 -15.02 12.01 -6.81
CA VAL A 122 -16.41 11.67 -7.21
C VAL A 122 -17.34 11.65 -6.00
N VAL A 123 -16.97 10.97 -4.92
CA VAL A 123 -17.83 10.88 -3.73
C VAL A 123 -17.99 12.24 -3.03
N SER A 124 -16.99 13.11 -3.09
CA SER A 124 -17.08 14.46 -2.52
C SER A 124 -17.98 15.37 -3.36
N PHE A 125 -18.00 15.21 -4.69
CA PHE A 125 -18.91 15.93 -5.58
C PHE A 125 -20.37 15.47 -5.42
N ILE A 126 -20.63 14.17 -5.35
CA ILE A 126 -21.99 13.62 -5.23
C ILE A 126 -22.64 13.96 -3.87
N LYS A 127 -21.86 14.12 -2.79
CA LYS A 127 -22.40 14.49 -1.47
C LYS A 127 -22.74 15.98 -1.31
N LYS A 128 -22.37 16.83 -2.27
CA LYS A 128 -22.56 18.28 -2.17
C LYS A 128 -23.98 18.84 -2.44
N PRO A 129 -24.99 18.12 -3.00
CA PRO A 129 -26.27 18.74 -3.33
C PRO A 129 -27.26 18.84 -2.15
N SER A 130 -27.06 18.17 -1.01
CA SER A 130 -28.08 18.18 0.07
C SER A 130 -28.01 19.37 1.03
N ILE A 131 -26.93 20.17 1.02
CA ILE A 131 -26.78 21.31 1.94
C ILE A 131 -27.37 22.61 1.36
N ARG A 132 -27.59 22.66 0.04
CA ARG A 132 -28.11 23.87 -0.62
C ARG A 132 -29.63 24.00 -0.54
N ASN A 133 -30.36 22.89 -0.35
CA ASN A 133 -31.83 22.90 -0.37
C ASN A 133 -32.46 23.37 0.95
N GLU A 134 -31.81 23.15 2.12
CA GLU A 134 -32.35 23.63 3.41
C GLU A 134 -32.12 25.14 3.68
N ALA A 135 -31.28 25.78 2.86
CA ALA A 135 -31.01 27.21 2.94
C ALA A 135 -31.96 28.04 2.05
N ASP A 136 -32.56 27.41 1.03
CA ASP A 136 -33.50 28.05 0.09
C ASP A 136 -34.95 27.94 0.58
N ASP A 137 -35.32 26.86 1.30
CA ASP A 137 -36.66 26.68 1.90
C ASP A 137 -36.92 27.55 3.17
N ARG A 138 -36.00 28.47 3.50
CA ARG A 138 -36.10 29.38 4.67
C ARG A 138 -36.06 30.87 4.30
N GLN A 139 -36.26 31.21 3.03
CA GLN A 139 -36.52 32.58 2.55
C GLN A 139 -37.95 32.70 2.04
#